data_AF-A0A0B1SFX5-F1
#
_entry.id   AF-A0A0B1SFX5-F1
#
_cell.length_a   1.000
_cell.length_b   1.000
_cell.length_c   1.000
_cell.angle_alpha   90.00
_cell.angle_beta   90.00
_cell.angle_gamma   90.00
#
_symmetry.space_group_name_H-M   'P 1'
#
loop_
_entity.id
_entity.type
_entity.pdbx_description
1 polymer ?
#
loop_
_entity_poly.entity_id
_entity_poly.type
_entity_poly.pdbx_seq_one_letter_code
_entity_poly.pdbx_strand_id
1 'polypeptide(L)'
;MIHEWQRVTEHMRESPKKKDSVGHRMSEVLSEVGPAILISCLTNMFADLVGSFTSSPEITLLCTGNMLSMCVAFVYQMTFYAGLMCIVGRYEIGEDQVEKNRMEISINENRVNIARHHRPLT
;
A
#
# COMPACT_ATOMS: atom_id res chain seq x y z
N MET A 1 1.74 5.14 4.15
CA MET A 1 1.48 4.44 2.87
C MET A 1 1.43 2.92 3.07
N ILE A 2 2.43 2.29 3.70
CA ILE A 2 2.40 0.83 3.91
C ILE A 2 1.27 0.36 4.84
N HIS A 3 0.99 1.09 5.93
CA HIS A 3 -0.13 0.79 6.81
C HIS A 3 -1.47 0.81 6.08
N GLU A 4 -1.66 1.82 5.23
CA GLU A 4 -2.88 1.95 4.43
C GLU A 4 -2.97 0.89 3.34
N TRP A 5 -1.83 0.52 2.73
CA TRP A 5 -1.75 -0.65 1.87
C TRP A 5 -2.20 -1.91 2.59
N GLN A 6 -1.70 -2.18 3.80
CA GLN A 6 -2.13 -3.34 4.59
C GLN A 6 -3.61 -3.29 4.93
N ARG A 7 -4.15 -2.13 5.32
CA ARG A 7 -5.57 -1.94 5.62
C ARG A 7 -6.45 -2.24 4.40
N VAL A 8 -6.09 -1.69 3.23
CA VAL A 8 -6.78 -1.97 1.95
C VAL A 8 -6.57 -3.42 1.50
N THR A 9 -5.40 -4.01 1.79
CA THR A 9 -5.09 -5.40 1.48
C THR A 9 -5.99 -6.37 2.27
N GLU A 10 -6.13 -6.11 3.57
CA GLU A 10 -7.02 -6.84 4.46
C GLU A 10 -8.49 -6.67 4.05
N HIS A 11 -8.94 -5.44 3.76
CA HIS A 11 -10.32 -5.18 3.37
C HIS A 11 -10.76 -5.93 2.11
N MET A 12 -9.94 -6.00 1.04
CA MET A 12 -10.34 -6.83 -0.12
C MET A 12 -10.09 -8.32 0.07
N ARG A 13 -9.32 -8.72 1.10
CA ARG A 13 -9.24 -10.14 1.49
C ARG A 13 -10.56 -10.60 2.09
N GLU A 14 -11.21 -9.76 2.89
CA GLU A 14 -12.54 -10.00 3.47
C GLU A 14 -13.69 -9.82 2.46
N SER A 15 -13.62 -8.81 1.58
CA SER A 15 -14.63 -8.52 0.57
C SER A 15 -14.06 -8.58 -0.86
N PRO A 16 -13.93 -9.78 -1.45
CA PRO A 16 -13.33 -9.95 -2.76
C PRO A 16 -14.21 -9.33 -3.86
N LYS A 17 -13.76 -8.24 -4.47
CA LYS A 17 -14.40 -7.64 -5.65
C LYS A 17 -13.91 -8.34 -6.93
N LYS A 18 -14.84 -8.62 -7.86
CA LYS A 18 -14.60 -9.29 -9.16
C LYS A 18 -13.58 -8.60 -10.09
N LYS A 19 -13.15 -7.38 -9.79
CA LYS A 19 -12.23 -6.55 -10.58
C LYS A 19 -11.11 -5.97 -9.70
N ASP A 20 -10.65 -6.74 -8.72
CA ASP A 20 -9.51 -6.30 -7.92
C ASP A 20 -8.24 -6.27 -8.78
N SER A 21 -7.60 -5.12 -8.81
CA SER A 21 -6.34 -4.89 -9.51
C SER A 21 -5.45 -4.10 -8.58
N VAL A 22 -4.16 -4.44 -8.57
CA VAL A 22 -3.16 -3.73 -7.78
C VAL A 22 -3.17 -2.24 -8.03
N GLY A 23 -3.39 -1.82 -9.29
CA GLY A 23 -3.49 -0.40 -9.63
C GLY A 23 -4.69 0.29 -8.96
N HIS A 24 -5.81 -0.41 -8.80
CA HIS A 24 -6.99 0.13 -8.14
C HIS A 24 -6.79 0.25 -6.62
N ARG A 25 -6.23 -0.78 -5.98
CA ARG A 25 -5.88 -0.75 -4.55
C ARG A 25 -4.87 0.35 -4.27
N MET A 26 -3.85 0.47 -5.13
CA MET A 26 -2.84 1.50 -4.99
C MET A 26 -3.43 2.90 -5.19
N SER A 27 -4.32 3.10 -6.16
CA SER A 27 -4.97 4.40 -6.35
C SER A 27 -5.80 4.81 -5.15
N GLU A 28 -6.47 3.87 -4.49
CA GLU A 28 -7.24 4.14 -3.26
C GLU A 28 -6.30 4.58 -2.14
N VAL A 29 -5.24 3.80 -1.90
CA VAL A 29 -4.22 4.10 -0.88
C VAL A 29 -3.56 5.47 -1.11
N LEU A 30 -3.24 5.80 -2.36
CA LEU A 30 -2.69 7.12 -2.70
C LEU A 30 -3.72 8.23 -2.55
N SER A 31 -5.00 7.99 -2.85
CA SER A 31 -6.06 8.98 -2.67
C SER A 31 -6.26 9.35 -1.20
N GLU A 32 -6.12 8.38 -0.29
CA GLU A 32 -6.29 8.62 1.15
C GLU A 32 -5.02 9.20 1.80
N VAL A 33 -3.83 8.67 1.49
CA VAL A 33 -2.59 9.03 2.18
C VAL A 33 -1.81 10.14 1.46
N GLY A 34 -1.95 10.26 0.14
CA GLY A 34 -1.24 11.25 -0.68
C GLY A 34 -1.45 12.69 -0.21
N PRO A 35 -2.69 13.15 0.04
CA PRO A 35 -2.94 14.49 0.55
C PRO A 35 -2.27 14.77 1.90
N ALA A 36 -2.28 13.79 2.82
CA ALA A 36 -1.68 13.93 4.15
C ALA A 36 -0.14 14.06 4.07
N ILE A 37 0.50 13.26 3.21
CA ILE A 37 1.95 13.35 2.96
C ILE A 37 2.29 14.71 2.35
N LEU A 38 1.52 15.14 1.34
CA LEU A 38 1.74 16.43 0.68
C LEU A 38 1.66 17.59 1.68
N ILE A 39 0.62 17.63 2.52
CA ILE A 39 0.46 18.69 3.53
C ILE A 39 1.63 18.69 4.52
N SER A 40 2.06 17.50 4.94
CA SER A 40 3.20 17.36 5.86
C SER A 40 4.50 17.88 5.22
N CYS A 41 4.78 17.49 3.98
CA CYS A 41 5.95 17.97 3.23
C CYS A 41 5.90 19.48 3.02
N LEU A 42 4.75 20.04 2.61
CA LEU A 42 4.58 21.48 2.41
C LEU A 42 4.81 22.26 3.70
N THR A 43 4.27 21.77 4.83
CA THR A 43 4.43 22.43 6.12
C THR A 43 5.89 22.42 6.57
N ASN A 44 6.59 21.30 6.41
CA ASN A 44 8.03 21.20 6.70
C ASN A 44 8.85 22.14 5.81
N MET A 45 8.54 22.19 4.51
CA MET A 45 9.20 23.11 3.57
C MET A 45 8.98 24.57 3.95
N PHE A 46 7.76 24.96 4.35
CA PHE A 46 7.49 26.33 4.78
C PHE A 46 8.17 26.68 6.10
N ALA A 47 8.24 25.73 7.04
CA ALA A 47 8.99 25.92 8.28
C ALA A 47 10.48 26.16 8.00
N ASP A 48 11.10 25.34 7.14
CA ASP A 48 12.49 25.50 6.72
C ASP A 48 12.70 26.77 5.91
N LEU A 49 11.73 27.20 5.10
CA LEU A 49 11.79 28.44 4.33
C LEU A 49 11.78 29.67 5.25
N VAL A 50 10.84 29.75 6.18
CA VAL A 50 10.77 30.84 7.17
C VAL A 50 12.00 30.84 8.07
N GLY A 51 12.49 29.65 8.46
CA GLY A 51 13.74 29.46 9.19
C GLY A 51 14.94 29.99 8.41
N SER A 52 15.01 29.73 7.10
CA SER A 52 16.09 30.18 6.23
C SER A 52 16.13 31.71 6.07
N PHE A 53 14.98 32.39 6.08
CA PHE A 53 14.90 33.84 5.95
C PHE A 53 15.30 34.61 7.21
N THR A 54 15.07 34.04 8.40
CA THR A 54 15.30 34.73 9.68
C THR A 54 16.66 34.39 10.31
N SER A 55 17.30 33.30 9.89
CA SER A 55 18.48 32.74 10.57
C SER A 55 19.83 33.23 10.01
N SER A 56 20.90 32.95 10.77
CA SER A 56 22.29 33.22 10.40
C SER A 56 22.72 32.45 9.12
N PRO A 57 23.71 32.94 8.34
CA PRO A 57 24.07 32.39 7.02
C PRO A 57 24.38 30.88 7.00
N GLU A 58 24.95 30.35 8.08
CA GLU A 58 25.29 28.93 8.22
C GLU A 58 24.03 28.05 8.33
N ILE A 59 23.00 28.52 9.03
CA ILE A 59 21.74 27.80 9.25
C ILE A 59 20.87 27.87 8.00
N THR A 60 20.89 29.00 7.29
CA THR A 60 20.18 29.17 6.01
C THR A 60 20.64 28.14 4.96
N LEU A 61 21.94 27.87 4.88
CA LEU A 61 22.48 26.88 3.95
C LEU A 61 21.99 25.46 4.28
N LEU A 62 21.93 25.13 5.58
CA LEU A 62 21.39 23.87 6.06
C LEU A 62 19.89 23.72 5.78
N CYS A 63 19.08 24.72 6.14
CA CYS A 63 17.62 24.68 5.92
C CYS A 63 17.26 24.67 4.42
N THR A 64 18.00 25.37 3.57
CA THR A 64 17.81 25.31 2.11
C THR A 64 18.13 23.91 1.56
N GLY A 65 19.20 23.28 2.06
CA GLY A 65 19.54 21.90 1.73
C GLY A 65 18.47 20.90 2.21
N ASN A 66 17.95 21.09 3.42
CA ASN A 66 16.89 20.25 3.98
C ASN A 66 15.58 20.39 3.20
N MET A 67 15.21 21.61 2.82
CA MET A 67 14.06 21.90 1.97
C MET A 67 14.18 21.15 0.63
N LEU A 68 15.32 21.26 -0.06
CA LEU A 68 15.55 20.56 -1.33
C LEU A 68 15.52 19.05 -1.15
N SER A 69 16.15 18.53 -0.10
CA SER A 69 16.14 17.11 0.25
C SER A 69 14.71 16.59 0.47
N MET A 70 13.89 17.33 1.22
CA MET A 70 12.48 16.99 1.44
C MET A 70 11.65 17.01 0.15
N CYS A 71 11.89 17.97 -0.76
CA CYS A 71 11.24 17.96 -2.08
C CYS A 71 11.58 16.69 -2.86
N VAL A 72 12.87 16.33 -2.93
CA VAL A 72 13.32 15.14 -3.65
C VAL A 72 12.77 13.87 -2.99
N ALA A 73 12.80 13.80 -1.67
CA ALA A 73 12.24 12.69 -0.91
C ALA A 73 10.73 12.53 -1.17
N PHE A 74 9.97 13.62 -1.21
CA PHE A 74 8.55 13.58 -1.55
C PHE A 74 8.29 13.02 -2.95
N VAL A 75 9.04 13.51 -3.96
CA VAL A 75 8.92 13.00 -5.33
C VAL A 75 9.27 11.51 -5.40
N TYR A 76 10.36 11.09 -4.75
CA TYR A 76 10.76 9.68 -4.69
C TYR A 76 9.71 8.80 -4.00
N GLN A 77 9.13 9.29 -2.90
CA GLN A 77 8.09 8.59 -2.17
C GLN A 77 6.82 8.40 -3.02
N MET A 78 6.38 9.44 -3.73
CA MET A 78 5.15 9.40 -4.52
C MET A 78 5.28 8.62 -5.82
N THR A 79 6.49 8.51 -6.38
CA THR A 79 6.72 7.85 -7.68
C THR A 79 7.38 6.48 -7.52
N PHE A 80 8.62 6.44 -7.06
CA PHE A 80 9.41 5.22 -6.94
C PHE A 80 8.85 4.28 -5.86
N TYR A 81 8.60 4.78 -4.66
CA TYR A 81 8.10 3.94 -3.58
C TYR A 81 6.66 3.44 -3.86
N ALA A 82 5.79 4.29 -4.42
CA ALA A 82 4.47 3.87 -4.92
C ALA A 82 4.57 2.80 -6.02
N GLY A 83 5.47 2.98 -6.98
CA GLY A 83 5.71 2.00 -8.06
C GLY A 83 6.23 0.66 -7.54
N LEU A 84 7.17 0.68 -6.59
CA LEU A 84 7.68 -0.54 -5.94
C LEU A 84 6.57 -1.27 -5.20
N MET A 85 5.74 -0.55 -4.46
CA MET A 85 4.59 -1.12 -3.76
C MET A 85 3.58 -1.75 -4.74
N CYS A 86 3.39 -1.18 -5.93
CA CYS A 86 2.58 -1.80 -6.98
C CYS A 86 3.17 -3.13 -7.46
N ILE A 87 4.49 -3.23 -7.61
CA ILE A 87 5.14 -4.47 -8.03
C ILE A 87 4.98 -5.54 -6.95
N VAL A 88 5.31 -5.20 -5.69
CA VAL A 88 5.16 -6.10 -4.55
C VAL A 88 3.71 -6.55 -4.37
N GLY A 89 2.76 -5.62 -4.48
CA GLY A 89 1.34 -5.93 -4.41
C GLY A 89 0.86 -6.90 -5.49
N ARG A 90 1.49 -6.91 -6.68
CA ARG A 90 1.16 -7.90 -7.72
C ARG A 90 1.60 -9.30 -7.36
N TYR A 91 2.73 -9.45 -6.68
CA TYR A 91 3.18 -10.74 -6.18
C TYR A 91 2.26 -11.21 -5.05
N GLU A 92 1.95 -10.35 -4.08
CA GLU A 92 1.09 -10.65 -2.93
C GLU A 92 -0.31 -11.12 -3.36
N ILE A 93 -0.96 -10.41 -4.28
CA ILE A 93 -2.29 -10.82 -4.79
C ILE A 93 -2.20 -12.14 -5.57
N GLY A 94 -1.11 -12.38 -6.31
CA GLY A 94 -0.90 -13.62 -7.03
C GLY A 94 -0.82 -14.83 -6.09
N GLU A 95 -0.07 -14.71 -5.01
CA GLU A 95 0.07 -15.75 -3.99
C GLU A 95 -1.24 -16.02 -3.25
N ASP A 96 -1.96 -14.96 -2.85
CA ASP A 96 -3.28 -15.06 -2.20
C ASP A 96 -4.31 -15.80 -3.06
N GLN A 97 -4.30 -15.60 -4.38
CA GLN A 97 -5.21 -16.30 -5.31
C GLN A 97 -4.88 -17.80 -5.39
N VAL A 98 -3.59 -18.15 -5.43
CA VAL A 98 -3.15 -19.56 -5.46
C VAL A 98 -3.54 -20.27 -4.16
N GLU A 99 -3.38 -19.60 -3.01
CA GLU A 99 -3.76 -20.15 -1.71
C GLU A 99 -5.29 -20.37 -1.61
N LYS A 100 -6.09 -19.38 -2.03
CA LYS A 100 -7.56 -19.49 -2.08
C LYS A 100 -8.03 -20.66 -2.96
N ASN A 101 -7.48 -20.78 -4.16
CA ASN A 101 -7.80 -21.89 -5.06
C ASN A 101 -7.46 -23.25 -4.44
N ARG A 102 -6.32 -23.38 -3.75
CA ARG A 102 -5.93 -24.61 -3.05
C ARG A 102 -6.89 -24.96 -1.91
N MET A 103 -7.30 -23.96 -1.12
CA MET A 103 -8.25 -24.15 -0.03
C MET A 103 -9.63 -24.58 -0.57
N GLU A 104 -10.13 -23.97 -1.64
CA GLU A 104 -11.40 -24.37 -2.27
C GLU A 104 -11.40 -25.82 -2.76
N ILE A 105 -10.30 -26.26 -3.39
CA ILE A 105 -10.13 -27.65 -3.83
C ILE A 105 -10.18 -28.61 -2.61
N SER A 106 -9.45 -28.29 -1.54
CA SER A 106 -9.42 -29.09 -0.31
C SER A 106 -10.80 -29.19 0.36
N ILE A 107 -11.53 -28.08 0.45
CA ILE A 107 -12.90 -28.05 1.00
C ILE A 107 -13.84 -28.92 0.17
N ASN A 108 -13.76 -28.81 -1.16
CA ASN A 108 -14.61 -29.59 -2.06
C ASN A 108 -14.30 -31.09 -1.96
N GLU A 109 -13.02 -31.47 -1.91
CA GLU A 109 -12.59 -32.85 -1.72
C GLU A 109 -13.10 -33.41 -0.38
N ASN A 110 -12.98 -32.64 0.70
CA ASN A 110 -13.49 -33.05 2.01
C ASN A 110 -15.01 -33.22 2.01
N ARG A 111 -15.78 -32.31 1.38
CA ARG A 111 -17.23 -32.49 1.22
C ARG A 111 -17.59 -33.76 0.46
N VAL A 112 -16.88 -34.05 -0.63
CA VAL A 112 -17.10 -35.27 -1.43
C VAL A 112 -16.82 -36.53 -0.60
N ASN A 113 -15.75 -36.53 0.20
CA ASN A 113 -15.43 -37.64 1.10
C ASN A 113 -16.50 -37.87 2.17
N ILE A 114 -16.99 -36.80 2.81
CA ILE A 114 -18.09 -36.89 3.79
C ILE A 114 -19.37 -37.44 3.13
N ALA A 115 -19.74 -36.93 1.95
CA ALA A 115 -20.92 -37.39 1.22
C ALA A 115 -20.82 -38.87 0.80
N ARG A 116 -19.62 -39.34 0.46
CA ARG A 116 -19.38 -40.76 0.14
C ARG A 116 -19.53 -41.65 1.38
N HIS A 117 -19.08 -41.19 2.55
CA HIS A 117 -19.15 -41.96 3.79
C HIS A 117 -20.58 -42.08 4.35
N HIS A 118 -21.44 -41.10 4.07
CA HIS A 118 -22.84 -41.08 4.51
C HIS A 118 -23.80 -41.89 3.61
N ARG A 119 -23.33 -42.50 2.52
CA ARG A 119 -24.17 -43.36 1.68
C ARG A 119 -24.33 -44.72 2.39
N PRO A 120 -25.53 -45.10 2.87
CA PRO A 120 -25.72 -46.43 3.44
C PRO A 120 -25.41 -47.46 2.35
N LEU A 121 -24.54 -48.41 2.68
CA LEU A 121 -24.32 -49.62 1.91
C LEU A 121 -25.63 -50.40 1.92
N THR A 122 -26.47 -50.18 0.91
CA THR A 122 -27.54 -51.10 0.53
C THR A 122 -26.95 -52.37 -0.05
#